data_AF-A0A962MHB9-F1
#
_entry.id   AF-A0A962MHB9-F1
#
_cell.length_a   1.000
_cell.length_b   1.000
_cell.length_c   1.000
_cell.angle_alpha   90.00
_cell.angle_beta   90.00
_cell.angle_gamma   90.00
#
_symmetry.space_group_name_H-M   'P 1'
#
loop_
_entity.id
_entity.type
_entity.pdbx_description
1 polymer ?
#
loop_
_entity_poly.entity_id
_entity_poly.type
_entity_poly.pdbx_seq_one_letter_code
_entity_poly.pdbx_strand_id
1 'polypeptide(L)'
;MRENEVQWRLGFDSLQRDLRAQNTYLPVPNVRESVLNQDFQTFCQWAAACKDLHLPASVDWHYYETLGRQRRQRVKRMSLVRHLFRRPLEIWLLLDRALFMAEHGYRVSLQAFCERHQTPRNLLLQARR
;
A
#
# COMPACT_ATOMS: atom_id res chain seq x y z
N MET A 1 4.92 -10.03 9.63
CA MET A 1 4.42 -10.75 8.43
C MET A 1 4.06 -9.83 7.27
N ARG A 2 3.03 -8.96 7.33
CA ARG A 2 2.67 -8.04 6.20
C ARG A 2 3.79 -7.09 5.76
N GLU A 3 4.67 -6.71 6.69
CA GLU A 3 5.79 -5.82 6.40
C GLU A 3 6.87 -6.44 5.51
N ASN A 4 7.12 -7.75 5.69
CA ASN A 4 8.10 -8.49 4.91
C ASN A 4 7.60 -8.72 3.48
N GLU A 5 6.29 -8.95 3.32
CA GLU A 5 5.68 -9.14 2.01
C GLU A 5 5.93 -7.94 1.07
N VAL A 6 5.70 -6.71 1.53
CA VAL A 6 5.91 -5.52 0.70
C VAL A 6 7.38 -5.39 0.30
N GLN A 7 8.30 -5.64 1.23
CA GLN A 7 9.73 -5.60 0.95
C GLN A 7 10.13 -6.63 -0.11
N TRP A 8 9.68 -7.88 0.05
CA TRP A 8 10.02 -8.96 -0.87
C TRP A 8 9.39 -8.77 -2.24
N ARG A 9 8.15 -8.27 -2.33
CA ARG A 9 7.53 -7.87 -3.60
C ARG A 9 8.35 -6.78 -4.31
N LEU A 10 8.91 -5.81 -3.58
CA LEU A 10 9.76 -4.77 -4.16
C LEU A 10 11.15 -5.29 -4.57
N GLY A 11 11.70 -6.24 -3.82
CA GLY A 11 12.94 -6.94 -4.17
C GLY A 11 12.77 -7.75 -5.46
N PHE A 12 11.72 -8.59 -5.52
CA PHE A 12 11.38 -9.36 -6.71
C PHE A 12 11.01 -8.47 -7.90
N ASP A 13 10.30 -7.35 -7.69
CA ASP A 13 10.06 -6.38 -8.76
C ASP A 13 11.35 -5.79 -9.33
N SER A 14 12.42 -5.72 -8.54
CA SER A 14 13.73 -5.28 -9.07
C SER A 14 14.38 -6.41 -9.88
N LEU A 15 14.41 -7.63 -9.34
CA LEU A 15 14.92 -8.82 -10.02
C LEU A 15 14.23 -9.07 -11.36
N GLN A 16 12.90 -9.06 -11.41
CA GLN A 16 12.15 -9.34 -12.64
C GLN A 16 12.40 -8.29 -13.73
N ARG A 17 12.63 -7.01 -13.36
CA ARG A 17 12.96 -5.95 -14.34
C ARG A 17 14.32 -6.19 -14.96
N ASP A 18 15.30 -6.59 -14.15
CA ASP A 18 16.66 -6.86 -14.59
C ASP A 18 16.69 -8.11 -15.49
N LEU A 19 15.98 -9.18 -15.10
CA LEU A 19 15.88 -10.42 -15.90
C LEU A 19 15.20 -10.21 -17.25
N ARG A 20 14.19 -9.34 -17.31
CA ARG A 20 13.40 -9.08 -18.53
C ARG A 20 13.95 -7.92 -19.35
N ALA A 21 14.95 -7.18 -18.84
CA ALA A 21 15.40 -5.90 -19.37
C ALA A 21 14.24 -4.90 -19.64
N GLN A 22 13.22 -4.91 -18.79
CA GLN A 22 11.99 -4.12 -18.96
C GLN A 22 11.64 -3.38 -17.68
N ASN A 23 11.46 -2.07 -17.76
CA ASN A 23 11.09 -1.24 -16.61
C ASN A 23 9.57 -1.23 -16.34
N THR A 24 8.92 -2.39 -16.47
CA THR A 24 7.47 -2.54 -16.30
C THR A 24 7.16 -3.40 -15.08
N TYR A 25 6.20 -2.94 -14.28
CA TYR A 25 5.74 -3.68 -13.11
C TYR A 25 5.10 -5.02 -13.51
N LEU A 26 5.48 -6.10 -12.83
CA LEU A 26 4.90 -7.42 -13.02
C LEU A 26 4.12 -7.82 -11.76
N PRO A 27 2.77 -7.85 -11.80
CA PRO A 27 1.97 -8.10 -10.62
C PRO A 27 2.04 -9.56 -10.17
N VAL A 28 2.56 -9.84 -8.97
CA VAL A 28 2.61 -11.20 -8.38
C VAL A 28 1.29 -11.49 -7.64
N PRO A 29 0.70 -12.69 -7.75
CA PRO A 29 -0.55 -13.05 -7.07
C PRO A 29 -0.45 -12.94 -5.54
N ASN A 30 -1.59 -13.12 -4.86
CA ASN A 30 -1.61 -13.20 -3.40
C ASN A 30 -0.77 -14.39 -2.94
N VAL A 31 0.21 -14.11 -2.08
CA VAL A 31 1.16 -15.11 -1.58
C VAL A 31 0.56 -15.83 -0.37
N ARG A 32 0.80 -17.14 -0.27
CA ARG A 32 0.40 -17.93 0.90
C ARG A 32 1.35 -17.63 2.06
N GLU A 33 0.85 -17.62 3.29
CA GLU A 33 1.68 -17.37 4.49
C GLU A 33 2.83 -18.37 4.63
N SER A 34 2.64 -19.62 4.19
CA SER A 34 3.69 -20.64 4.19
C SER A 34 4.92 -20.28 3.35
N VAL A 35 4.77 -19.50 2.29
CA VAL A 35 5.89 -19.00 1.47
C VAL A 35 6.51 -17.77 2.13
N LEU A 36 5.69 -16.90 2.74
CA LEU A 36 6.17 -15.70 3.44
C LEU A 36 6.95 -16.00 4.73
N ASN A 37 6.75 -17.18 5.33
CA ASN A 37 7.44 -17.60 6.54
C ASN A 37 8.82 -18.23 6.27
N GLN A 38 9.22 -18.38 5.01
CA GLN A 38 10.53 -18.90 4.62
C GLN A 38 11.51 -17.73 4.44
N ASP A 39 12.34 -17.77 3.41
CA ASP A 39 13.29 -16.73 3.07
C ASP A 39 12.94 -16.01 1.76
N PHE A 40 13.68 -14.94 1.48
CA PHE A 40 13.48 -14.14 0.28
C PHE A 40 13.74 -14.94 -1.02
N GLN A 41 14.69 -15.87 -1.00
CA GLN A 41 14.99 -16.73 -2.14
C GLN A 41 13.79 -17.61 -2.49
N THR A 42 13.22 -18.31 -1.52
CA THR A 42 12.04 -19.17 -1.72
C THR A 42 10.86 -18.35 -2.25
N PHE A 43 10.66 -17.14 -1.70
CA PHE A 43 9.66 -16.22 -2.24
C PHE A 43 9.91 -15.87 -3.71
N CYS A 44 11.14 -15.56 -4.10
CA CYS A 44 11.47 -15.21 -5.49
C CYS A 44 11.32 -16.41 -6.44
N GLN A 45 11.69 -17.61 -6.01
CA GLN A 45 11.50 -18.84 -6.78
C GLN A 45 10.01 -19.12 -7.02
N TRP A 46 9.20 -19.02 -5.97
CA TRP A 46 7.75 -19.12 -6.09
C TRP A 46 7.17 -18.05 -7.02
N ALA A 47 7.57 -16.79 -6.85
CA ALA A 47 7.08 -15.69 -7.66
C ALA A 47 7.49 -15.82 -9.14
N ALA A 48 8.71 -16.29 -9.41
CA ALA A 48 9.20 -16.57 -10.76
C ALA A 48 8.42 -17.71 -11.41
N ALA A 49 8.14 -18.79 -10.67
CA ALA A 49 7.30 -19.89 -11.14
C ALA A 49 5.87 -19.43 -11.47
N CYS A 50 5.28 -18.54 -10.66
CA CYS A 50 3.97 -17.95 -10.97
C CYS A 50 3.97 -16.99 -12.18
N LYS A 51 5.14 -16.66 -12.72
CA LYS A 51 5.32 -15.68 -13.79
C LYS A 51 6.08 -16.24 -14.99
N ASP A 52 6.33 -17.55 -15.00
CA ASP A 52 7.10 -18.24 -16.03
C ASP A 52 8.44 -17.55 -16.31
N LEU A 53 9.08 -17.03 -15.25
CA LEU A 53 10.39 -16.39 -15.33
C LEU A 53 11.50 -17.39 -15.04
N HIS A 54 12.48 -17.40 -15.93
CA HIS A 54 13.69 -18.20 -15.75
C HIS A 54 14.67 -17.46 -14.85
N LEU A 55 14.98 -18.06 -13.70
CA LEU A 55 15.99 -17.55 -12.77
C LEU A 55 17.37 -18.11 -13.16
N PRO A 56 18.40 -17.26 -13.29
CA PRO A 56 19.78 -17.70 -13.50
C PRO A 56 20.27 -18.61 -12.36
N ALA A 57 21.28 -19.44 -12.65
CA ALA A 57 21.88 -20.32 -11.65
C ALA A 57 22.54 -19.54 -10.49
N SER A 58 23.05 -18.34 -10.75
CA SER A 58 23.67 -17.45 -9.78
C SER A 58 22.92 -16.13 -9.70
N VAL A 59 21.91 -16.06 -8.84
CA VAL A 59 21.25 -14.79 -8.50
C VAL A 59 21.83 -14.28 -7.19
N ASP A 60 22.22 -13.00 -7.15
CA ASP A 60 22.60 -12.33 -5.91
C ASP A 60 21.35 -11.99 -5.09
N TRP A 61 20.85 -12.95 -4.33
CA TRP A 61 19.66 -12.80 -3.50
C TRP A 61 19.81 -11.67 -2.48
N HIS A 62 21.00 -11.50 -1.91
CA HIS A 62 21.28 -10.49 -0.89
C HIS A 62 21.19 -9.08 -1.47
N TYR A 63 21.70 -8.87 -2.68
CA TYR A 63 21.56 -7.61 -3.42
C TYR A 63 20.09 -7.23 -3.62
N TYR A 64 19.28 -8.13 -4.17
CA TYR A 64 17.87 -7.83 -4.45
C TYR A 64 17.02 -7.68 -3.20
N GLU A 65 17.32 -8.42 -2.13
CA GLU A 65 16.65 -8.24 -0.86
C GLU A 65 16.96 -6.87 -0.25
N THR A 66 18.21 -6.43 -0.35
CA THR A 66 18.66 -5.11 0.10
C THR A 66 18.02 -4.00 -0.72
N LEU A 67 17.91 -4.17 -2.03
CA LEU A 67 17.20 -3.24 -2.91
C LEU A 67 15.71 -3.16 -2.54
N GLY A 68 15.09 -4.30 -2.22
CA GLY A 68 13.73 -4.36 -1.68
C GLY A 68 13.57 -3.56 -0.39
N ARG A 69 14.52 -3.69 0.56
CA ARG A 69 14.55 -2.88 1.80
C ARG A 69 14.62 -1.39 1.51
N GLN A 70 15.54 -0.96 0.65
CA GLN A 70 15.71 0.45 0.29
C GLN A 70 14.47 1.03 -0.40
N ARG A 71 13.90 0.30 -1.36
CA ARG A 71 12.67 0.71 -2.06
C ARG A 71 11.49 0.79 -1.09
N ARG A 72 11.38 -0.13 -0.14
CA ARG A 72 10.33 -0.06 0.91
C ARG A 72 10.46 1.20 1.74
N GLN A 73 11.68 1.58 2.16
CA GLN A 73 11.90 2.83 2.90
C GLN A 73 11.47 4.05 2.07
N ARG A 74 11.76 4.06 0.77
CA ARG A 74 11.33 5.13 -0.15
C ARG A 74 9.80 5.21 -0.24
N VAL A 75 9.12 4.08 -0.45
CA VAL A 75 7.65 4.00 -0.47
C VAL A 75 7.06 4.47 0.87
N LYS A 76 7.65 4.07 2.00
CA LYS A 76 7.23 4.52 3.33
C LYS A 76 7.33 6.05 3.45
N ARG A 77 8.46 6.66 3.04
CA ARG A 77 8.64 8.12 3.03
C ARG A 77 7.62 8.82 2.14
N MET A 78 7.40 8.32 0.92
CA MET A 78 6.37 8.87 0.02
C MET A 78 4.96 8.75 0.62
N SER A 79 4.70 7.66 1.36
CA SER A 79 3.41 7.49 2.03
C SER A 79 3.18 8.57 3.10
N LEU A 80 4.21 9.12 3.74
CA LEU A 80 4.04 10.17 4.76
C LEU A 80 3.38 11.42 4.18
N VAL A 81 3.76 11.79 2.95
CA VAL A 81 3.11 12.88 2.20
C VAL A 81 1.63 12.57 2.01
N ARG A 82 1.26 11.35 1.61
CA ARG A 82 -0.15 10.93 1.52
C ARG A 82 -0.87 11.05 2.86
N HIS A 83 -0.22 10.71 3.97
CA HIS A 83 -0.84 10.80 5.30
C HIS A 83 -1.14 12.25 5.70
N LEU A 84 -0.31 13.22 5.30
CA LEU A 84 -0.55 14.65 5.54
C LEU A 84 -1.88 15.11 4.93
N PHE A 85 -2.20 14.65 3.72
CA PHE A 85 -3.41 15.06 3.00
C PHE A 85 -4.68 14.30 3.41
N ARG A 86 -4.58 13.21 4.18
CA ARG A 86 -5.77 12.40 4.54
C ARG A 86 -6.83 13.22 5.26
N ARG A 87 -6.44 14.02 6.26
CA ARG A 87 -7.40 14.79 7.07
C ARG A 87 -7.98 15.98 6.30
N PRO A 88 -7.18 16.80 5.59
CA PRO A 88 -7.74 17.83 4.71
C PRO A 88 -8.75 17.28 3.70
N LEU A 89 -8.45 16.15 3.05
CA LEU A 89 -9.36 15.52 2.09
C LEU A 89 -10.63 14.98 2.76
N GLU A 90 -10.52 14.35 3.93
CA GLU A 90 -11.68 13.91 4.72
C GLU A 90 -12.62 15.07 5.05
N ILE A 91 -12.08 16.18 5.55
CA ILE A 91 -12.87 17.38 5.88
C ILE A 91 -13.50 17.96 4.62
N TRP A 92 -12.73 18.12 3.54
CA TRP A 92 -13.22 18.67 2.29
C TRP A 92 -14.40 17.86 1.73
N LEU A 93 -14.27 16.53 1.68
CA LEU A 93 -15.34 15.63 1.20
C LEU A 93 -16.58 15.68 2.11
N LEU A 94 -16.40 15.81 3.43
CA LEU A 94 -17.53 15.91 4.36
C LEU A 94 -18.26 17.24 4.24
N LEU A 95 -17.54 18.34 4.02
CA LEU A 95 -18.12 19.66 3.81
C LEU A 95 -18.88 19.71 2.47
N ASP A 96 -18.31 19.17 1.40
CA ASP A 96 -18.97 19.04 0.10
C ASP A 96 -20.30 18.28 0.23
N ARG A 97 -20.26 17.12 0.91
CA ARG A 97 -21.47 16.33 1.19
C ARG A 97 -22.49 17.07 2.06
N ALA A 98 -22.03 17.86 3.03
CA ALA A 98 -22.88 18.63 3.92
C ALA A 98 -23.63 19.73 3.16
N LEU A 99 -22.95 20.45 2.27
CA LEU A 99 -23.55 21.48 1.41
C LEU A 99 -24.60 20.87 0.49
N PHE A 100 -24.26 19.78 -0.20
CA PHE A 100 -25.20 19.06 -1.05
C PHE A 100 -26.48 18.67 -0.30
N MET A 101 -26.36 18.14 0.93
CA MET A 101 -27.54 17.78 1.74
C MET A 101 -28.35 19.01 2.15
N ALA A 102 -27.69 20.10 2.54
CA ALA A 102 -28.35 21.34 2.93
C ALA A 102 -29.17 21.95 1.76
N GLU A 103 -28.61 21.94 0.54
CA GLU A 103 -29.30 22.37 -0.68
C GLU A 103 -30.56 21.54 -0.99
N HIS A 104 -30.60 20.27 -0.55
CA HIS A 104 -31.76 19.39 -0.68
C HIS A 104 -32.74 19.48 0.51
N GLY A 105 -32.63 20.53 1.34
CA GLY A 105 -33.57 20.82 2.42
C GLY A 105 -33.30 20.05 3.72
N TYR A 106 -32.15 19.40 3.86
CA TYR A 106 -31.78 18.77 5.13
C TYR A 106 -31.19 19.80 6.11
N ARG A 107 -31.51 19.64 7.40
CA ARG A 107 -30.73 20.25 8.48
C ARG A 107 -29.52 19.38 8.76
N VAL A 108 -28.33 19.91 8.48
CA VAL A 108 -27.06 19.18 8.54
C VAL A 108 -26.22 19.65 9.73
N SER A 109 -25.54 18.73 10.40
CA SER A 109 -24.50 19.02 11.38
C SER A 109 -23.24 18.19 11.12
N LEU A 110 -22.07 18.81 11.29
CA LEU A 110 -20.77 18.16 11.20
C LEU A 110 -20.02 18.39 12.51
N GLN A 111 -19.66 17.32 13.21
CA GLN A 111 -19.00 17.40 14.52
C GLN A 111 -17.99 16.28 14.71
N ALA A 112 -17.05 16.46 15.64
CA ALA A 112 -16.21 15.37 16.10
C ALA A 112 -16.99 14.54 17.12
N PHE A 113 -17.08 13.21 16.94
CA PHE A 113 -17.77 12.32 17.88
C PHE A 113 -16.84 11.75 18.96
N CYS A 114 -15.52 11.84 18.76
CA CYS A 114 -14.52 11.33 19.68
C CYS A 114 -13.18 12.04 19.48
N GLU A 115 -12.22 11.79 20.37
CA GLU A 115 -10.87 12.33 20.21
C GLU A 115 -10.12 11.63 19.08
N ARG A 116 -9.30 12.39 18.35
CA ARG A 116 -8.61 11.88 17.15
C ARG A 116 -7.60 10.77 17.46
N HIS A 117 -7.08 10.69 18.69
CA HIS A 117 -6.15 9.65 19.09
C HIS A 117 -6.84 8.28 19.22
N GLN A 118 -8.15 8.26 19.50
CA GLN A 118 -8.95 7.04 19.60
C GLN A 118 -9.21 6.45 18.21
N THR A 119 -9.54 7.29 17.24
CA THR A 119 -9.56 6.92 15.82
C THR A 119 -9.31 8.15 14.94
N PRO A 120 -8.50 8.04 13.87
CA PRO A 120 -8.33 9.14 12.91
C PRO A 120 -9.63 9.58 12.23
N ARG A 121 -10.60 8.66 12.07
CA ARG A 121 -11.92 8.91 11.50
C ARG A 121 -12.91 9.28 12.59
N ASN A 122 -12.75 10.48 13.14
CA ASN A 122 -13.53 10.94 14.30
C ASN A 122 -14.63 11.96 13.96
N LEU A 123 -14.94 12.18 12.69
CA LEU A 123 -15.98 13.12 12.27
C LEU A 123 -17.30 12.40 11.98
N LEU A 124 -18.39 13.03 12.39
CA LEU A 124 -19.76 12.57 12.19
C LEU A 124 -20.53 13.65 11.43
N LEU A 125 -21.05 13.28 10.25
CA LEU A 125 -22.01 14.07 9.48
C LEU A 125 -23.41 13.53 9.76
N GLN A 126 -24.30 14.38 10.27
CA GLN A 126 -25.71 14.04 10.51
C GLN A 126 -26.59 14.92 9.64
N ALA A 127 -27.66 14.34 9.09
CA ALA A 127 -28.66 15.06 8.33
C ALA A 127 -30.05 14.64 8.80
N ARG A 128 -30.93 15.61 9.02
CA ARG A 128 -32.34 15.41 9.39
C ARG A 128 -33.21 16.18 8.43
N ARG A 129 -34.35 15.59 8.06
CA ARG A 129 -35.35 16.19 7.16
C ARG A 129 -36.62 16.44 7.94
#